data_AF-A0AAJ6JNE2-F1
#
_entry.id   AF-A0AAJ6JNE2-F1
#
_cell.length_a   1.000
_cell.length_b   1.000
_cell.length_c   1.000
_cell.angle_alpha   90.00
_cell.angle_beta   90.00
_cell.angle_gamma   90.00
#
_symmetry.space_group_name_H-M   'P 1'
#
loop_
_entity.id
_entity.type
_entity.pdbx_description
1 polymer ?
#
loop_
_entity_poly.entity_id
_entity_poly.type
_entity_poly.pdbx_seq_one_letter_code
_entity_poly.pdbx_strand_id
1 'polypeptide(L)'
;MLTDASEFATWLRPQPLQWSTVIAVRASLRILPASQLDQLGDLNVLSIFRANSLARFSAKHPNDAVDLPFVRLAVEASTQAASVPSASAQSASAAARVAAEVAKARITRTEAASAHSAAANAVSEAFRAAAMMDVAAEFLRAVTVDIERLQTGASTFEQLADEPPWPNGPPAKFDHWWQRLSQHMLDDGDHWEVWISWYEALLHGPRMAKLADAAVTDVPGDLPWDQGAEAVNAEIERRLWATQPDPVAVEGIVSPITINRLPNGRIGTEPGSFSLPTLPPSFTSGHHRDALMACRSRALQLAELASSPKFQSRSDYAQILTAYVEWLPTEIGTGNMLLADGEARTLNKLFTADEPILSPAFASKLAVLLEDHIGLRSFYPEIEKHYHAVSIGRLVKPLARDAVEAIQRIIHAQTPEVFDETLSPAIDEATKPEQDFKALPAEDLPPADATRPKPPKDPIADADPQKSRSYIIASAFNRIWWILQKGKETAQAAEGWRRTYHLLRPHIGPIIDFLRDFGSGGHGGGPPLPPTIGA
;
A
#
# COMPACT_ATOMS: atom_id res chain seq x y z
N MET A 1 -12.61 20.97 45.29
CA MET A 1 -12.65 19.63 44.70
C MET A 1 -11.49 19.29 43.76
N LEU A 2 -11.46 19.72 42.49
CA LEU A 2 -10.49 19.18 41.51
C LEU A 2 -9.00 19.52 41.78
N THR A 3 -8.72 20.53 42.58
CA THR A 3 -7.36 20.93 42.98
C THR A 3 -6.87 20.22 44.25
N ASP A 4 -7.74 19.45 44.92
CA ASP A 4 -7.42 18.65 46.11
C ASP A 4 -7.64 17.17 45.78
N ALA A 5 -6.56 16.41 45.65
CA ALA A 5 -6.62 14.98 45.31
C ALA A 5 -7.42 14.16 46.34
N SER A 6 -7.41 14.54 47.63
CA SER A 6 -8.14 13.80 48.67
C SER A 6 -9.65 14.05 48.57
N GLU A 7 -10.05 15.30 48.37
CA GLU A 7 -11.45 15.68 48.17
C GLU A 7 -11.99 15.03 46.88
N PHE A 8 -11.22 15.07 45.79
CA PHE A 8 -11.63 14.46 44.53
C PHE A 8 -11.69 12.93 44.61
N ALA A 9 -10.75 12.27 45.29
CA ALA A 9 -10.81 10.84 45.54
C ALA A 9 -12.07 10.47 46.36
N THR A 10 -12.44 11.30 47.34
CA THR A 10 -13.65 11.11 48.15
C THR A 10 -14.91 11.21 47.30
N TRP A 11 -14.97 12.17 46.36
CA TRP A 11 -16.07 12.29 45.40
C TRP A 11 -16.15 11.11 44.40
N LEU A 12 -15.00 10.55 44.00
CA LEU A 12 -14.94 9.40 43.09
C LEU A 12 -15.43 8.09 43.72
N ARG A 13 -15.31 7.89 45.05
CA ARG A 13 -15.68 6.64 45.74
C ARG A 13 -17.11 6.13 45.46
N PRO A 14 -18.15 6.98 45.49
CA PRO A 14 -19.51 6.51 45.15
C PRO A 14 -19.75 6.32 43.64
N GLN A 15 -18.80 6.65 42.77
CA GLN A 15 -18.95 6.56 41.31
C GLN A 15 -18.52 5.19 40.78
N PRO A 16 -19.00 4.78 39.58
CA PRO A 16 -18.51 3.57 38.91
C PRO A 16 -16.99 3.58 38.71
N LEU A 17 -16.33 2.43 38.90
CA LEU A 17 -14.87 2.29 38.75
C LEU A 17 -14.34 2.77 37.39
N GLN A 18 -15.14 2.62 36.34
CA GLN A 18 -14.81 3.01 34.97
C GLN A 18 -14.65 4.53 34.83
N TRP A 19 -15.32 5.32 35.67
CA TRP A 19 -15.15 6.77 35.70
C TRP A 19 -13.73 7.14 36.12
N SER A 20 -13.19 6.44 37.13
CA SER A 20 -11.80 6.63 37.56
C SER A 20 -10.83 6.41 36.40
N THR A 21 -11.00 5.33 35.62
CA THR A 21 -10.10 5.02 34.50
C THR A 21 -10.17 6.08 33.39
N VAL A 22 -11.39 6.41 32.92
CA VAL A 22 -11.54 7.36 31.81
C VAL A 22 -11.11 8.78 32.18
N ILE A 23 -11.43 9.23 33.41
CA ILE A 23 -11.01 10.57 33.87
C ILE A 23 -9.48 10.63 34.01
N ALA A 24 -8.86 9.61 34.60
CA ALA A 24 -7.42 9.57 34.80
C ALA A 24 -6.64 9.59 33.48
N VAL A 25 -7.03 8.74 32.52
CA VAL A 25 -6.31 8.67 31.23
C VAL A 25 -6.54 9.92 30.38
N ARG A 26 -7.76 10.49 30.36
CA ARG A 26 -8.01 11.74 29.63
C ARG A 26 -7.25 12.91 30.25
N ALA A 27 -7.17 12.98 31.58
CA ALA A 27 -6.34 13.97 32.27
C ALA A 27 -4.86 13.86 31.88
N SER A 28 -4.30 12.64 31.91
CA SER A 28 -2.91 12.38 31.51
C SER A 28 -2.65 12.71 30.03
N LEU A 29 -3.52 12.28 29.11
CA LEU A 29 -3.36 12.54 27.67
C LEU A 29 -3.40 14.04 27.33
N ARG A 30 -4.13 14.88 28.05
CA ARG A 30 -4.19 16.34 27.82
C ARG A 30 -2.84 17.04 28.03
N ILE A 31 -2.00 16.48 28.89
CA ILE A 31 -0.73 17.08 29.31
C ILE A 31 0.48 16.25 28.89
N LEU A 32 0.27 15.25 28.04
CA LEU A 32 1.34 14.44 27.45
C LEU A 32 2.47 15.32 26.88
N PRO A 33 2.20 16.45 26.17
CA PRO A 33 3.25 17.35 25.67
C PRO A 33 4.07 18.08 26.74
N ALA A 34 3.66 18.05 28.02
CA ALA A 34 4.41 18.63 29.13
C ALA A 34 5.57 17.75 29.61
N SER A 35 5.79 16.56 29.01
CA SER A 35 6.98 15.77 29.26
C SER A 35 8.21 16.64 28.91
N GLN A 36 9.02 16.99 29.91
CA GLN A 36 10.14 17.92 29.73
C GLN A 36 11.29 17.23 28.97
N LEU A 37 11.32 17.40 27.64
CA LEU A 37 12.18 16.65 26.72
C LEU A 37 13.67 16.84 26.94
N ASP A 38 14.10 18.04 27.31
CA ASP A 38 15.54 18.36 27.47
C ASP A 38 16.24 17.49 28.53
N GLN A 39 15.48 16.70 29.30
CA GLN A 39 15.96 15.82 30.37
C GLN A 39 15.57 14.35 30.18
N LEU A 40 14.88 14.00 29.08
CA LEU A 40 14.34 12.66 28.87
C LEU A 40 15.09 11.98 27.72
N GLY A 41 15.65 10.81 27.99
CA GLY A 41 16.04 9.89 26.91
C GLY A 41 14.84 9.09 26.39
N ASP A 42 15.02 8.42 25.27
CA ASP A 42 14.00 7.72 24.48
C ASP A 42 13.14 6.76 25.31
N LEU A 43 13.76 6.00 26.21
CA LEU A 43 13.08 5.06 27.10
C LEU A 43 12.07 5.73 28.04
N ASN A 44 12.32 6.99 28.41
CA ASN A 44 11.40 7.73 29.28
C ASN A 44 10.15 8.16 28.51
N VAL A 45 10.30 8.62 27.27
CA VAL A 45 9.16 8.99 26.40
C VAL A 45 8.31 7.75 26.13
N LEU A 46 8.96 6.63 25.80
CA LEU A 46 8.31 5.36 25.53
C LEU A 46 7.51 4.84 26.74
N SER A 47 8.04 5.00 27.96
CA SER A 47 7.35 4.62 29.19
C SER A 47 6.06 5.42 29.42
N ILE A 48 6.05 6.71 29.07
CA ILE A 48 4.87 7.58 29.18
C ILE A 48 3.80 7.15 28.16
N PHE A 49 4.20 6.88 26.91
CA PHE A 49 3.28 6.40 25.88
C PHE A 49 2.68 5.03 26.23
N ARG A 50 3.51 4.08 26.69
CA ARG A 50 3.07 2.75 27.14
C ARG A 50 2.02 2.83 28.25
N ALA A 51 2.28 3.66 29.27
CA ALA A 51 1.35 3.84 30.39
C ALA A 51 0.01 4.44 29.93
N ASN A 52 0.04 5.46 29.07
CA ASN A 52 -1.17 6.07 28.51
C ASN A 52 -1.93 5.13 27.57
N SER A 53 -1.25 4.37 26.72
CA SER A 53 -1.88 3.46 25.76
C SER A 53 -2.63 2.33 26.47
N LEU A 54 -2.02 1.71 27.50
CA LEU A 54 -2.67 0.69 28.33
C LEU A 54 -3.85 1.25 29.14
N ALA A 55 -3.69 2.42 29.76
CA ALA A 55 -4.77 3.07 30.50
C ALA A 55 -5.96 3.39 29.58
N ARG A 56 -5.69 3.85 28.35
CA ARG A 56 -6.71 4.16 27.37
C ARG A 56 -7.40 2.89 26.86
N PHE A 57 -6.63 1.85 26.57
CA PHE A 57 -7.16 0.56 26.18
C PHE A 57 -8.12 0.00 27.24
N SER A 58 -7.77 0.09 28.53
CA SER A 58 -8.66 -0.30 29.63
C SER A 58 -9.94 0.53 29.71
N ALA A 59 -9.86 1.85 29.50
CA ALA A 59 -11.02 2.73 29.53
C ALA A 59 -12.00 2.45 28.38
N LYS A 60 -11.47 2.21 27.17
CA LYS A 60 -12.27 2.03 25.95
C LYS A 60 -12.74 0.59 25.74
N HIS A 61 -11.92 -0.39 26.10
CA HIS A 61 -12.17 -1.83 25.93
C HIS A 61 -12.18 -2.54 27.28
N PRO A 62 -13.07 -2.14 28.21
CA PRO A 62 -13.01 -2.58 29.60
C PRO A 62 -13.21 -4.09 29.77
N ASN A 63 -13.84 -4.77 28.80
CA ASN A 63 -14.07 -6.22 28.85
C ASN A 63 -12.89 -7.04 28.32
N ASP A 64 -11.96 -6.40 27.60
CA ASP A 64 -10.74 -7.01 27.11
C ASP A 64 -9.56 -6.79 28.07
N ALA A 65 -9.72 -5.87 29.03
CA ALA A 65 -8.74 -5.51 30.04
C ALA A 65 -9.06 -6.12 31.43
N VAL A 66 -9.40 -7.41 31.48
CA VAL A 66 -9.87 -8.10 32.72
C VAL A 66 -9.17 -9.43 32.99
N ASP A 67 -7.96 -9.63 32.46
CA ASP A 67 -7.15 -10.80 32.76
C ASP A 67 -5.90 -10.46 33.59
N LEU A 68 -5.30 -11.48 34.20
CA LEU A 68 -4.09 -11.33 35.01
C LEU A 68 -2.89 -10.81 34.20
N PRO A 69 -2.67 -11.22 32.93
CA PRO A 69 -1.67 -10.59 32.06
C PRO A 69 -1.83 -9.07 31.96
N PHE A 70 -3.04 -8.56 31.70
CA PHE A 70 -3.28 -7.12 31.60
C PHE A 70 -2.94 -6.39 32.90
N VAL A 71 -3.34 -6.92 34.07
CA VAL A 71 -3.00 -6.33 35.37
C VAL A 71 -1.48 -6.18 35.52
N ARG A 72 -0.71 -7.22 35.17
CA ARG A 72 0.75 -7.19 35.24
C ARG A 72 1.32 -6.11 34.32
N LEU A 73 0.88 -6.08 33.05
CA LEU A 73 1.34 -5.11 32.06
C LEU A 73 1.08 -3.66 32.50
N ALA A 74 -0.10 -3.39 33.05
CA ALA A 74 -0.46 -2.06 33.56
C ALA A 74 0.37 -1.64 34.80
N VAL A 75 0.69 -2.58 35.70
CA VAL A 75 1.58 -2.32 36.85
C VAL A 75 3.02 -2.04 36.41
N GLU A 76 3.54 -2.81 35.45
CA GLU A 76 4.87 -2.61 34.88
C GLU A 76 4.98 -1.24 34.21
N ALA A 77 4.02 -0.90 33.34
CA ALA A 77 3.97 0.40 32.68
C ALA A 77 3.85 1.57 33.68
N SER A 78 3.05 1.39 34.74
CA SER A 78 2.96 2.38 35.82
C SER A 78 4.31 2.57 36.53
N THR A 79 5.01 1.49 36.84
CA THR A 79 6.33 1.53 37.51
C THR A 79 7.39 2.21 36.64
N GLN A 80 7.43 1.88 35.35
CA GLN A 80 8.36 2.50 34.39
C GLN A 80 8.10 4.00 34.26
N ALA A 81 6.84 4.42 34.06
CA ALA A 81 6.50 5.84 33.98
C ALA A 81 6.78 6.60 35.30
N ALA A 82 6.60 5.96 36.47
CA ALA A 82 6.90 6.57 37.77
C ALA A 82 8.39 6.88 37.97
N SER A 83 9.28 6.16 37.28
CA SER A 83 10.72 6.40 37.34
C SER A 83 11.16 7.71 36.67
N VAL A 84 10.28 8.28 35.83
CA VAL A 84 10.53 9.52 35.10
C VAL A 84 10.10 10.73 35.97
N PRO A 85 11.01 11.66 36.30
CA PRO A 85 10.75 12.76 37.25
C PRO A 85 10.00 13.94 36.61
N SER A 86 8.91 13.68 35.87
CA SER A 86 8.06 14.73 35.30
C SER A 86 6.60 14.57 35.74
N ALA A 87 5.89 15.69 35.89
CA ALA A 87 4.47 15.68 36.27
C ALA A 87 3.61 14.89 35.25
N SER A 88 3.96 14.98 33.95
CA SER A 88 3.30 14.21 32.89
C SER A 88 3.49 12.71 33.07
N ALA A 89 4.71 12.27 33.37
CA ALA A 89 4.96 10.85 33.60
C ALA A 89 4.32 10.31 34.88
N GLN A 90 4.28 11.11 35.96
CA GLN A 90 3.56 10.74 37.19
C GLN A 90 2.05 10.62 36.95
N SER A 91 1.47 11.50 36.12
CA SER A 91 0.08 11.39 35.70
C SER A 91 -0.18 10.12 34.89
N ALA A 92 0.68 9.82 33.92
CA ALA A 92 0.62 8.61 33.10
C ALA A 92 0.75 7.33 33.95
N SER A 93 1.71 7.31 34.88
CA SER A 93 1.90 6.23 35.84
C SER A 93 0.65 6.00 36.68
N ALA A 94 0.05 7.07 37.19
CA ALA A 94 -1.16 6.99 37.99
C ALA A 94 -2.35 6.47 37.16
N ALA A 95 -2.49 6.90 35.89
CA ALA A 95 -3.53 6.40 34.99
C ALA A 95 -3.38 4.89 34.69
N ALA A 96 -2.16 4.41 34.41
CA ALA A 96 -1.88 2.99 34.23
C ALA A 96 -2.17 2.18 35.52
N ARG A 97 -1.85 2.74 36.70
CA ARG A 97 -2.20 2.13 37.99
C ARG A 97 -3.70 2.01 38.19
N VAL A 98 -4.49 3.01 37.79
CA VAL A 98 -5.96 2.92 37.83
C VAL A 98 -6.45 1.75 36.97
N ALA A 99 -5.91 1.60 35.75
CA ALA A 99 -6.28 0.50 34.87
C ALA A 99 -5.98 -0.88 35.50
N ALA A 100 -4.80 -1.04 36.12
CA ALA A 100 -4.44 -2.26 36.86
C ALA A 100 -5.40 -2.55 38.02
N GLU A 101 -5.69 -1.55 38.86
CA GLU A 101 -6.56 -1.70 40.02
C GLU A 101 -8.01 -2.02 39.62
N VAL A 102 -8.54 -1.38 38.57
CA VAL A 102 -9.88 -1.67 38.06
C VAL A 102 -9.96 -3.07 37.46
N ALA A 103 -8.95 -3.50 36.69
CA ALA A 103 -8.88 -4.86 36.16
C ALA A 103 -8.84 -5.90 37.29
N LYS A 104 -8.00 -5.69 38.31
CA LYS A 104 -7.91 -6.54 39.50
C LYS A 104 -9.23 -6.60 40.29
N ALA A 105 -9.88 -5.45 40.47
CA ALA A 105 -11.17 -5.36 41.16
C ALA A 105 -12.25 -6.21 40.47
N ARG A 106 -12.28 -6.19 39.13
CA ARG A 106 -13.20 -6.99 38.34
C ARG A 106 -12.94 -8.49 38.45
N ILE A 107 -11.67 -8.90 38.39
CA ILE A 107 -11.26 -10.30 38.55
C ILE A 107 -11.68 -10.83 39.94
N THR A 108 -11.44 -10.03 40.98
CA THR A 108 -11.69 -10.42 42.38
C THR A 108 -13.10 -10.12 42.86
N ARG A 109 -13.89 -9.35 42.10
CA ARG A 109 -15.21 -8.82 42.47
C ARG A 109 -15.20 -8.04 43.79
N THR A 110 -14.19 -7.19 43.96
CA THR A 110 -14.00 -6.36 45.17
C THR A 110 -14.10 -4.87 44.84
N GLU A 111 -14.31 -4.04 45.87
CA GLU A 111 -14.19 -2.59 45.73
C GLU A 111 -12.72 -2.18 45.54
N ALA A 112 -12.47 -1.15 44.73
CA ALA A 112 -11.13 -0.62 44.47
C ALA A 112 -10.97 0.84 44.90
N ALA A 113 -10.96 1.06 46.22
CA ALA A 113 -10.63 2.37 46.80
C ALA A 113 -9.26 2.90 46.32
N SER A 114 -8.32 1.99 46.01
CA SER A 114 -7.02 2.27 45.39
C SER A 114 -7.16 2.90 44.00
N ALA A 115 -8.12 2.44 43.18
CA ALA A 115 -8.37 2.99 41.85
C ALA A 115 -8.84 4.45 41.91
N HIS A 116 -9.78 4.78 42.80
CA HIS A 116 -10.24 6.17 42.99
C HIS A 116 -9.11 7.10 43.44
N SER A 117 -8.27 6.63 44.37
CA SER A 117 -7.11 7.39 44.85
C SER A 117 -6.06 7.59 43.76
N ALA A 118 -5.79 6.56 42.95
CA ALA A 118 -4.88 6.67 41.82
C ALA A 118 -5.41 7.62 40.74
N ALA A 119 -6.72 7.62 40.48
CA ALA A 119 -7.32 8.55 39.51
C ALA A 119 -7.22 10.00 39.97
N ALA A 120 -7.44 10.25 41.27
CA ALA A 120 -7.28 11.60 41.81
C ALA A 120 -5.83 12.09 41.74
N ASN A 121 -4.86 11.20 42.00
CA ASN A 121 -3.44 11.53 41.80
C ASN A 121 -3.12 11.83 40.34
N ALA A 122 -3.68 11.07 39.38
CA ALA A 122 -3.47 11.33 37.96
C ALA A 122 -3.95 12.73 37.56
N VAL A 123 -5.13 13.15 38.03
CA VAL A 123 -5.68 14.50 37.79
C VAL A 123 -4.84 15.58 38.47
N SER A 124 -4.38 15.35 39.71
CA SER A 124 -3.55 16.31 40.44
C SER A 124 -2.19 16.54 39.76
N GLU A 125 -1.51 15.48 39.34
CA GLU A 125 -0.24 15.59 38.62
C GLU A 125 -0.44 16.21 37.23
N ALA A 126 -1.53 15.88 36.55
CA ALA A 126 -1.87 16.51 35.29
C ALA A 126 -2.15 18.01 35.45
N PHE A 127 -2.82 18.41 36.53
CA PHE A 127 -3.03 19.83 36.84
C PHE A 127 -1.70 20.56 37.07
N ARG A 128 -0.75 19.94 37.78
CA ARG A 128 0.60 20.49 37.96
C ARG A 128 1.33 20.66 36.63
N ALA A 129 1.25 19.68 35.73
CA ALA A 129 1.79 19.77 34.38
C ALA A 129 1.11 20.88 33.55
N ALA A 130 -0.22 20.98 33.61
CA ALA A 130 -0.99 22.01 32.92
C ALA A 130 -0.63 23.43 33.40
N ALA A 131 -0.32 23.60 34.69
CA ALA A 131 0.17 24.87 35.22
C ALA A 131 1.53 25.26 34.63
N MET A 132 2.43 24.31 34.41
CA MET A 132 3.73 24.56 33.75
C MET A 132 3.56 24.95 32.28
N MET A 133 2.53 24.42 31.61
CA MET A 133 2.17 24.79 30.24
C MET A 133 1.34 26.08 30.14
N ASP A 134 0.95 26.67 31.27
CA ASP A 134 0.05 27.83 31.35
C ASP A 134 -1.33 27.60 30.68
N VAL A 135 -1.89 26.40 30.91
CA VAL A 135 -3.22 25.93 30.45
C VAL A 135 -4.06 25.30 31.57
N ALA A 136 -3.76 25.62 32.84
CA ALA A 136 -4.37 24.99 34.00
C ALA A 136 -5.90 25.25 34.07
N ALA A 137 -6.35 26.44 33.66
CA ALA A 137 -7.77 26.80 33.65
C ALA A 137 -8.55 25.99 32.60
N GLU A 138 -8.00 25.84 31.40
CA GLU A 138 -8.57 25.05 30.32
C GLU A 138 -8.59 23.56 30.68
N PHE A 139 -7.53 23.08 31.34
CA PHE A 139 -7.47 21.71 31.84
C PHE A 139 -8.59 21.43 32.85
N LEU A 140 -8.75 22.26 33.88
CA LEU A 140 -9.82 22.09 34.88
C LEU A 140 -11.21 22.15 34.25
N ARG A 141 -11.41 23.05 33.29
CA ARG A 141 -12.67 23.14 32.53
C ARG A 141 -12.93 21.84 31.75
N ALA A 142 -11.91 21.27 31.10
CA ALA A 142 -12.06 20.02 30.36
C ALA A 142 -12.41 18.82 31.27
N VAL A 143 -11.76 18.71 32.44
CA VAL A 143 -12.09 17.69 33.45
C VAL A 143 -13.51 17.87 33.99
N THR A 144 -13.94 19.12 34.23
CA THR A 144 -15.30 19.42 34.69
C THR A 144 -16.34 18.99 33.65
N VAL A 145 -16.11 19.28 32.37
CA VAL A 145 -16.99 18.87 31.27
C VAL A 145 -17.09 17.34 31.17
N ASP A 146 -15.97 16.62 31.31
CA ASP A 146 -15.98 15.15 31.34
C ASP A 146 -16.87 14.62 32.49
N ILE A 147 -16.75 15.18 33.69
CA ILE A 147 -17.55 14.82 34.87
C ILE A 147 -19.04 15.10 34.63
N GLU A 148 -19.38 16.29 34.14
CA GLU A 148 -20.77 16.67 33.85
C GLU A 148 -21.41 15.74 32.81
N ARG A 149 -20.68 15.37 31.75
CA ARG A 149 -21.16 14.43 30.73
C ARG A 149 -21.45 13.04 31.30
N LEU A 150 -20.58 12.55 32.19
CA LEU A 150 -20.78 11.28 32.86
C LEU A 150 -21.97 11.32 33.84
N GLN A 151 -22.10 12.39 34.62
CA GLN A 151 -23.20 12.58 35.59
C GLN A 151 -24.57 12.71 34.94
N THR A 152 -24.64 13.44 33.84
CA THR A 152 -25.89 13.66 33.09
C THR A 152 -26.23 12.47 32.18
N GLY A 153 -25.31 11.52 32.00
CA GLY A 153 -25.46 10.43 31.05
C GLY A 153 -25.38 10.87 29.58
N ALA A 154 -24.85 12.07 29.32
CA ALA A 154 -24.66 12.58 27.96
C ALA A 154 -23.62 11.76 27.16
N SER A 155 -22.66 11.15 27.86
CA SER A 155 -21.69 10.21 27.30
C SER A 155 -21.52 9.01 28.23
N THR A 156 -21.33 7.81 27.68
CA THR A 156 -20.79 6.68 28.45
C THR A 156 -19.28 6.86 28.64
N PHE A 157 -18.68 6.08 29.55
CA PHE A 157 -17.23 6.16 29.76
C PHE A 157 -16.45 5.64 28.55
N GLU A 158 -16.95 4.65 27.78
CA GLU A 158 -16.31 4.18 26.55
C GLU A 158 -16.37 5.24 25.45
N GLN A 159 -17.52 5.89 25.30
CA GLN A 159 -17.69 7.00 24.36
C GLN A 159 -16.72 8.14 24.70
N LEU A 160 -16.66 8.51 25.98
CA LEU A 160 -15.76 9.55 26.44
C LEU A 160 -14.27 9.17 26.28
N ALA A 161 -13.90 7.90 26.44
CA ALA A 161 -12.54 7.42 26.18
C ALA A 161 -12.14 7.50 24.69
N ASP A 162 -13.13 7.50 23.79
CA ASP A 162 -12.94 7.55 22.33
C ASP A 162 -13.11 8.96 21.74
N GLU A 163 -13.58 9.93 22.53
CA GLU A 163 -13.65 11.35 22.15
C GLU A 163 -12.30 12.05 22.30
N PRO A 164 -12.04 13.14 21.55
CA PRO A 164 -10.85 13.96 21.74
C PRO A 164 -10.65 14.36 23.21
N PRO A 165 -9.39 14.36 23.72
CA PRO A 165 -9.12 14.74 25.11
C PRO A 165 -9.62 16.15 25.43
N TRP A 166 -9.61 17.08 24.48
CA TRP A 166 -10.08 18.44 24.70
C TRP A 166 -11.47 18.67 24.10
N PRO A 167 -12.51 18.96 24.89
CA PRO A 167 -13.89 19.02 24.39
C PRO A 167 -14.14 20.12 23.35
N ASN A 168 -13.30 21.18 23.34
CA ASN A 168 -13.38 22.30 22.40
C ASN A 168 -12.07 22.45 21.60
N GLY A 169 -11.35 21.35 21.38
CA GLY A 169 -9.99 21.38 20.83
C GLY A 169 -8.94 21.83 21.86
N PRO A 170 -7.65 21.52 21.59
CA PRO A 170 -6.55 21.90 22.48
C PRO A 170 -6.44 23.43 22.62
N PRO A 171 -5.99 23.95 23.78
CA PRO A 171 -5.72 25.38 23.96
C PRO A 171 -4.61 25.87 23.01
N ALA A 172 -4.62 27.12 22.56
CA ALA A 172 -3.62 27.62 21.60
C ALA A 172 -2.14 27.46 22.06
N LYS A 173 -1.88 27.50 23.37
CA LYS A 173 -0.52 27.28 23.91
C LYS A 173 -0.07 25.82 23.83
N PHE A 174 -1.00 24.89 23.67
CA PHE A 174 -0.72 23.46 23.52
C PHE A 174 0.12 23.17 22.29
N ASP A 175 -0.15 23.85 21.17
CA ASP A 175 0.52 23.61 19.88
C ASP A 175 2.04 23.78 20.00
N HIS A 176 2.50 24.79 20.76
CA HIS A 176 3.92 24.99 21.01
C HIS A 176 4.57 23.80 21.74
N TRP A 177 3.90 23.28 22.77
CA TRP A 177 4.40 22.13 23.52
C TRP A 177 4.36 20.85 22.70
N TRP A 178 3.28 20.63 21.94
CA TRP A 178 3.17 19.46 21.07
C TRP A 178 4.22 19.48 19.97
N GLN A 179 4.38 20.61 19.27
CA GLN A 179 5.40 20.77 18.23
C GLN A 179 6.81 20.51 18.77
N ARG A 180 7.10 20.94 20.01
CA ARG A 180 8.39 20.69 20.64
C ARG A 180 8.59 19.20 20.94
N LEU A 181 7.56 18.50 21.42
CA LEU A 181 7.58 17.05 21.65
C LEU A 181 7.74 16.25 20.36
N SER A 182 6.91 16.51 19.36
CA SER A 182 6.99 15.81 18.09
C SER A 182 8.32 16.06 17.38
N GLN A 183 8.82 17.30 17.37
CA GLN A 183 10.12 17.60 16.76
C GLN A 183 11.26 16.88 17.48
N HIS A 184 11.27 16.87 18.81
CA HIS A 184 12.31 16.15 19.56
C HIS A 184 12.31 14.64 19.26
N MET A 185 11.11 14.05 19.16
CA MET A 185 10.97 12.64 18.78
C MET A 185 11.47 12.39 17.34
N LEU A 186 11.14 13.27 16.39
CA LEU A 186 11.62 13.15 15.00
C LEU A 186 13.13 13.40 14.86
N ASP A 187 13.70 14.27 15.69
CA ASP A 187 15.16 14.50 15.74
C ASP A 187 15.92 13.23 16.19
N ASP A 188 15.27 12.36 16.97
CA ASP A 188 15.79 11.04 17.38
C ASP A 188 15.53 9.95 16.32
N GLY A 189 14.53 10.14 15.45
CA GLY A 189 14.39 9.41 14.19
C GLY A 189 12.94 9.20 13.73
N ASP A 190 12.77 8.92 12.43
CA ASP A 190 11.47 8.74 11.78
C ASP A 190 10.61 7.61 12.38
N HIS A 191 11.24 6.66 13.08
CA HIS A 191 10.54 5.57 13.76
C HIS A 191 9.55 6.06 14.84
N TRP A 192 9.65 7.32 15.29
CA TRP A 192 8.69 7.90 16.24
C TRP A 192 7.37 8.38 15.63
N GLU A 193 7.29 8.44 14.29
CA GLU A 193 6.09 8.87 13.55
C GLU A 193 4.84 8.10 14.00
N VAL A 194 4.99 6.81 14.37
CA VAL A 194 3.87 5.97 14.83
C VAL A 194 3.17 6.52 16.07
N TRP A 195 3.91 7.08 17.04
CA TRP A 195 3.35 7.65 18.26
C TRP A 195 2.82 9.07 18.05
N ILE A 196 3.47 9.84 17.17
CA ILE A 196 3.02 11.17 16.74
C ILE A 196 1.67 11.03 16.06
N SER A 197 1.58 10.19 15.02
CA SER A 197 0.36 9.86 14.31
C SER A 197 -0.72 9.30 15.24
N TRP A 198 -0.37 8.42 16.18
CA TRP A 198 -1.32 7.91 17.18
C TRP A 198 -1.91 9.04 18.03
N TYR A 199 -1.07 9.93 18.56
CA TYR A 199 -1.54 11.02 19.42
C TYR A 199 -2.33 12.08 18.65
N GLU A 200 -1.91 12.43 17.43
CA GLU A 200 -2.66 13.36 16.57
C GLU A 200 -4.02 12.78 16.16
N ALA A 201 -4.10 11.47 15.93
CA ALA A 201 -5.37 10.79 15.72
C ALA A 201 -6.28 10.88 16.96
N LEU A 202 -5.72 10.92 18.18
CA LEU A 202 -6.50 11.18 19.40
C LEU A 202 -6.98 12.63 19.51
N LEU A 203 -6.16 13.60 19.08
CA LEU A 203 -6.50 15.01 19.16
C LEU A 203 -7.54 15.45 18.12
N HIS A 204 -7.42 14.93 16.90
CA HIS A 204 -8.13 15.43 15.72
C HIS A 204 -8.79 14.34 14.88
N GLY A 205 -8.36 13.09 15.05
CA GLY A 205 -8.63 12.03 14.11
C GLY A 205 -9.96 11.31 14.30
N PRO A 206 -10.28 10.43 13.34
CA PRO A 206 -11.42 9.52 13.46
C PRO A 206 -11.19 8.51 14.58
N ARG A 207 -12.29 7.94 15.09
CA ARG A 207 -12.27 6.88 16.10
C ARG A 207 -11.39 5.71 15.65
N MET A 208 -10.36 5.40 16.42
CA MET A 208 -9.50 4.25 16.14
C MET A 208 -10.25 2.93 16.33
N ALA A 209 -10.04 1.98 15.43
CA ALA A 209 -10.58 0.62 15.61
C ALA A 209 -9.90 -0.08 16.79
N LYS A 210 -10.61 -1.01 17.45
CA LYS A 210 -10.10 -1.75 18.62
C LYS A 210 -8.74 -2.42 18.37
N LEU A 211 -8.54 -3.02 17.20
CA LEU A 211 -7.28 -3.67 16.87
C LEU A 211 -6.12 -2.66 16.76
N ALA A 212 -6.40 -1.45 16.28
CA ALA A 212 -5.41 -0.38 16.23
C ALA A 212 -5.07 0.14 17.63
N ASP A 213 -6.05 0.22 18.54
CA ASP A 213 -5.78 0.53 19.95
C ASP A 213 -4.94 -0.58 20.62
N ALA A 214 -5.20 -1.84 20.30
CA ALA A 214 -4.43 -2.96 20.85
C ALA A 214 -3.00 -3.01 20.32
N ALA A 215 -2.77 -2.60 19.06
CA ALA A 215 -1.47 -2.66 18.39
C ALA A 215 -0.38 -1.86 19.13
N VAL A 216 -0.74 -0.74 19.76
CA VAL A 216 0.16 0.13 20.56
C VAL A 216 0.33 -0.33 22.01
N THR A 217 -0.08 -1.57 22.32
CA THR A 217 -0.02 -2.17 23.66
C THR A 217 0.56 -3.58 23.60
N ASP A 218 0.84 -4.13 24.77
CA ASP A 218 1.25 -5.54 24.93
C ASP A 218 0.09 -6.54 24.86
N VAL A 219 -1.15 -6.08 24.66
CA VAL A 219 -2.34 -6.96 24.70
C VAL A 219 -2.33 -8.05 23.62
N PRO A 220 -1.96 -7.77 22.35
CA PRO A 220 -1.81 -8.81 21.34
C PRO A 220 -0.60 -9.73 21.55
N GLY A 221 0.31 -9.37 22.47
CA GLY A 221 1.60 -9.98 22.69
C GLY A 221 2.65 -8.93 23.07
N ASP A 222 3.69 -9.36 23.78
CA ASP A 222 4.73 -8.46 24.29
C ASP A 222 5.40 -7.68 23.15
N LEU A 223 5.55 -6.37 23.33
CA LEU A 223 6.41 -5.52 22.50
C LEU A 223 7.86 -5.62 23.00
N PRO A 224 8.87 -5.44 22.12
CA PRO A 224 10.27 -5.60 22.47
C PRO A 224 10.83 -4.38 23.25
N TRP A 225 10.22 -4.03 24.39
CA TRP A 225 10.58 -2.84 25.18
C TRP A 225 12.03 -2.84 25.67
N ASP A 226 12.66 -4.01 25.78
CA ASP A 226 14.06 -4.20 26.16
C ASP A 226 15.05 -3.94 25.01
N GLN A 227 14.56 -3.82 23.77
CA GLN A 227 15.37 -3.59 22.56
C GLN A 227 15.38 -2.11 22.11
N GLY A 228 14.74 -1.21 22.86
CA GLY A 228 14.72 0.23 22.57
C GLY A 228 13.52 0.70 21.75
N ALA A 229 13.44 2.03 21.52
CA ALA A 229 12.30 2.68 20.89
C ALA A 229 12.09 2.24 19.43
N GLU A 230 13.17 2.13 18.65
CA GLU A 230 13.10 1.70 17.24
C GLU A 230 12.47 0.31 17.09
N ALA A 231 12.92 -0.67 17.88
CA ALA A 231 12.38 -2.03 17.83
C ALA A 231 10.90 -2.08 18.22
N VAL A 232 10.49 -1.33 19.25
CA VAL A 232 9.09 -1.25 19.67
C VAL A 232 8.24 -0.59 18.58
N ASN A 233 8.69 0.54 18.06
CA ASN A 233 7.92 1.31 17.09
C ASN A 233 7.76 0.56 15.76
N ALA A 234 8.80 -0.13 15.30
CA ALA A 234 8.74 -1.00 14.13
C ALA A 234 7.73 -2.15 14.31
N GLU A 235 7.66 -2.75 15.50
CA GLU A 235 6.67 -3.80 15.79
C GLU A 235 5.24 -3.24 15.90
N ILE A 236 5.06 -2.05 16.48
CA ILE A 236 3.75 -1.36 16.50
C ILE A 236 3.31 -1.03 15.08
N GLU A 237 4.18 -0.48 14.24
CA GLU A 237 3.89 -0.17 12.85
C GLU A 237 3.48 -1.44 12.09
N ARG A 238 4.22 -2.54 12.27
CA ARG A 238 3.88 -3.85 11.70
C ARG A 238 2.50 -4.32 12.16
N ARG A 239 2.14 -4.15 13.44
CA ARG A 239 0.82 -4.51 13.98
C ARG A 239 -0.28 -3.62 13.40
N LEU A 240 -0.10 -2.30 13.38
CA LEU A 240 -1.06 -1.35 12.83
C LEU A 240 -1.31 -1.63 11.34
N TRP A 241 -0.24 -1.86 10.58
CA TRP A 241 -0.32 -2.30 9.20
C TRP A 241 -1.15 -3.58 9.06
N ALA A 242 -0.93 -4.56 9.95
CA ALA A 242 -1.69 -5.80 9.95
C ALA A 242 -3.20 -5.58 10.11
N THR A 243 -3.63 -4.52 10.82
CA THR A 243 -5.04 -4.20 11.08
C THR A 243 -5.77 -3.47 9.95
N GLN A 244 -5.04 -2.89 8.99
CA GLN A 244 -5.68 -2.21 7.86
C GLN A 244 -6.54 -3.21 7.05
N PRO A 245 -7.59 -2.79 6.34
CA PRO A 245 -8.22 -3.66 5.36
C PRO A 245 -7.22 -4.01 4.26
N ASP A 246 -7.28 -5.23 3.74
CA ASP A 246 -6.46 -5.59 2.59
C ASP A 246 -6.86 -4.77 1.37
N PRO A 247 -5.89 -4.27 0.57
CA PRO A 247 -6.22 -3.65 -0.72
C PRO A 247 -7.07 -4.62 -1.55
N VAL A 248 -8.24 -4.19 -2.02
CA VAL A 248 -9.11 -5.04 -2.83
C VAL A 248 -8.66 -4.99 -4.28
N ALA A 249 -8.30 -6.14 -4.85
CA ALA A 249 -7.97 -6.26 -6.27
C ALA A 249 -9.09 -5.69 -7.14
N VAL A 250 -8.73 -4.99 -8.22
CA VAL A 250 -9.69 -4.42 -9.16
C VAL A 250 -10.21 -5.54 -10.07
N GLU A 251 -11.52 -5.81 -9.99
CA GLU A 251 -12.17 -6.80 -10.84
C GLU A 251 -12.32 -6.32 -12.29
N GLY A 252 -12.36 -7.26 -13.24
CA GLY A 252 -12.57 -6.96 -14.66
C GLY A 252 -11.36 -6.38 -15.40
N ILE A 253 -10.23 -6.13 -14.72
CA ILE A 253 -8.98 -5.72 -15.35
C ILE A 253 -8.33 -6.93 -16.02
N VAL A 254 -8.27 -6.90 -17.36
CA VAL A 254 -7.56 -7.92 -18.14
C VAL A 254 -6.06 -7.65 -18.07
N SER A 255 -5.30 -8.66 -17.64
CA SER A 255 -3.83 -8.62 -17.67
C SER A 255 -3.31 -9.23 -18.97
N PRO A 256 -2.49 -8.49 -19.73
CA PRO A 256 -1.71 -8.98 -20.89
C PRO A 256 -0.89 -10.22 -20.62
N ILE A 257 -0.37 -10.33 -19.41
CA ILE A 257 0.31 -11.53 -18.93
C ILE A 257 -0.73 -12.37 -18.23
N THR A 258 -0.99 -13.56 -18.76
CA THR A 258 -1.97 -14.45 -18.15
C THR A 258 -1.34 -15.17 -16.98
N ILE A 259 -1.72 -14.71 -15.79
CA ILE A 259 -1.22 -15.21 -14.52
C ILE A 259 -2.33 -16.02 -13.87
N ASN A 260 -2.04 -17.29 -13.57
CA ASN A 260 -2.96 -18.26 -13.00
C ASN A 260 -2.26 -19.11 -11.94
N ARG A 261 -3.05 -19.85 -11.17
CA ARG A 261 -2.53 -20.91 -10.31
C ARG A 261 -2.38 -22.18 -11.15
N LEU A 262 -1.15 -22.62 -11.35
CA LEU A 262 -0.80 -23.79 -12.15
C LEU A 262 -1.20 -25.10 -11.44
N PRO A 263 -1.25 -26.25 -12.15
CA PRO A 263 -1.54 -27.55 -11.56
C PRO A 263 -0.58 -27.97 -10.44
N ASN A 264 0.66 -27.47 -10.45
CA ASN A 264 1.65 -27.68 -9.39
C ASN A 264 1.35 -26.85 -8.11
N GLY A 265 0.28 -26.07 -8.11
CA GLY A 265 -0.19 -25.25 -6.99
C GLY A 265 0.44 -23.85 -6.92
N ARG A 266 1.48 -23.57 -7.72
CA ARG A 266 2.21 -22.29 -7.76
C ARG A 266 1.53 -21.26 -8.64
N ILE A 267 1.89 -20.00 -8.49
CA ILE A 267 1.43 -18.91 -9.35
C ILE A 267 2.43 -18.75 -10.51
N GLY A 268 1.98 -19.00 -11.72
CA GLY A 268 2.81 -18.93 -12.92
C GLY A 268 2.11 -18.21 -14.06
N THR A 269 2.80 -18.16 -15.20
CA THR A 269 2.17 -17.70 -16.44
C THR A 269 1.67 -18.88 -17.25
N GLU A 270 0.47 -18.75 -17.79
CA GLU A 270 -0.06 -19.66 -18.80
C GLU A 270 -0.20 -18.91 -20.12
N PRO A 271 -0.26 -19.63 -21.24
CA PRO A 271 -0.76 -19.05 -22.47
C PRO A 271 -2.20 -18.60 -22.25
N GLY A 272 -2.48 -17.30 -22.32
CA GLY A 272 -3.85 -16.82 -22.15
C GLY A 272 -4.46 -16.18 -23.36
N SER A 273 -5.37 -15.22 -23.15
CA SER A 273 -6.23 -14.72 -24.23
C SER A 273 -5.45 -14.11 -25.40
N PHE A 274 -4.27 -13.55 -25.15
CA PHE A 274 -3.38 -13.03 -26.18
C PHE A 274 -2.57 -14.11 -26.92
N SER A 275 -2.65 -15.37 -26.51
CA SER A 275 -2.08 -16.53 -27.20
C SER A 275 -3.13 -17.39 -27.91
N LEU A 276 -4.43 -17.12 -27.65
CA LEU A 276 -5.55 -17.87 -28.19
C LEU A 276 -6.26 -17.05 -29.27
N PRO A 277 -6.20 -17.46 -30.55
CA PRO A 277 -6.90 -16.75 -31.60
C PRO A 277 -8.42 -16.93 -31.48
N THR A 278 -9.17 -15.88 -31.78
CA THR A 278 -10.60 -15.94 -32.10
C THR A 278 -10.73 -16.07 -33.61
N LEU A 279 -11.17 -17.24 -34.08
CA LEU A 279 -11.32 -17.51 -35.51
C LEU A 279 -12.72 -17.07 -35.98
N PRO A 280 -12.84 -16.11 -36.93
CA PRO A 280 -14.13 -15.81 -37.53
C PRO A 280 -14.68 -17.04 -38.27
N PRO A 281 -16.01 -17.15 -38.47
CA PRO A 281 -16.62 -18.33 -39.12
C PRO A 281 -16.05 -18.65 -40.51
N SER A 282 -15.54 -17.65 -41.23
CA SER A 282 -14.94 -17.79 -42.56
C SER A 282 -13.48 -18.26 -42.54
N PHE A 283 -12.84 -18.35 -41.38
CA PHE A 283 -11.43 -18.73 -41.24
C PHE A 283 -11.28 -20.09 -40.58
N THR A 284 -10.29 -20.83 -41.04
CA THR A 284 -9.88 -22.09 -40.42
C THR A 284 -8.64 -21.87 -39.57
N SER A 285 -8.36 -22.80 -38.66
CA SER A 285 -7.07 -22.82 -37.93
C SER A 285 -5.87 -22.92 -38.87
N GLY A 286 -6.05 -23.49 -40.07
CA GLY A 286 -5.04 -23.52 -41.13
C GLY A 286 -4.64 -22.13 -41.59
N HIS A 287 -5.61 -21.26 -41.89
CA HIS A 287 -5.32 -19.88 -42.33
C HIS A 287 -4.56 -19.09 -41.27
N HIS A 288 -4.95 -19.21 -40.00
CA HIS A 288 -4.27 -18.55 -38.89
C HIS A 288 -2.81 -19.04 -38.75
N ARG A 289 -2.60 -20.36 -38.78
CA ARG A 289 -1.27 -20.97 -38.73
C ARG A 289 -0.39 -20.53 -39.90
N ASP A 290 -0.93 -20.49 -41.12
CA ASP A 290 -0.18 -20.09 -42.31
C ASP A 290 0.24 -18.62 -42.23
N ALA A 291 -0.63 -17.75 -41.70
CA ALA A 291 -0.30 -16.34 -41.45
C ALA A 291 0.79 -16.17 -40.39
N LEU A 292 0.74 -16.93 -39.28
CA LEU A 292 1.79 -16.94 -38.26
C LEU A 292 3.13 -17.40 -38.83
N MET A 293 3.14 -18.48 -39.62
CA MET A 293 4.35 -18.98 -40.27
C MET A 293 4.93 -17.98 -41.26
N ALA A 294 4.10 -17.28 -42.02
CA ALA A 294 4.53 -16.24 -42.94
C ALA A 294 5.24 -15.09 -42.19
N CYS A 295 4.60 -14.56 -41.14
CA CYS A 295 5.20 -13.52 -40.28
C CYS A 295 6.52 -13.98 -39.67
N ARG A 296 6.56 -15.18 -39.08
CA ARG A 296 7.76 -15.75 -38.45
C ARG A 296 8.91 -15.89 -39.45
N SER A 297 8.64 -16.47 -40.62
CA SER A 297 9.65 -16.68 -41.66
C SER A 297 10.23 -15.37 -42.17
N ARG A 298 9.38 -14.35 -42.40
CA ARG A 298 9.84 -13.01 -42.81
C ARG A 298 10.66 -12.33 -41.73
N ALA A 299 10.22 -12.39 -40.47
CA ALA A 299 10.93 -11.77 -39.37
C ALA A 299 12.33 -12.38 -39.16
N LEU A 300 12.45 -13.71 -39.25
CA LEU A 300 13.74 -14.40 -39.19
C LEU A 300 14.68 -13.98 -40.34
N GLN A 301 14.17 -13.90 -41.57
CA GLN A 301 14.96 -13.42 -42.71
C GLN A 301 15.40 -11.96 -42.54
N LEU A 302 14.51 -11.10 -42.05
CA LEU A 302 14.82 -9.70 -41.77
C LEU A 302 15.87 -9.56 -40.65
N ALA A 303 15.82 -10.40 -39.61
CA ALA A 303 16.79 -10.38 -38.52
C ALA A 303 18.20 -10.75 -39.03
N GLU A 304 18.29 -11.73 -39.93
CA GLU A 304 19.54 -12.10 -40.60
C GLU A 304 20.07 -10.96 -41.48
N LEU A 305 19.19 -10.32 -42.27
CA LEU A 305 19.54 -9.17 -43.10
C LEU A 305 20.01 -7.97 -42.25
N ALA A 306 19.33 -7.69 -41.14
CA ALA A 306 19.66 -6.60 -40.22
C ALA A 306 21.01 -6.82 -39.52
N SER A 307 21.39 -8.08 -39.32
CA SER A 307 22.69 -8.47 -38.77
C SER A 307 23.81 -8.45 -39.83
N SER A 308 23.46 -8.30 -41.11
CA SER A 308 24.43 -8.34 -42.21
C SER A 308 25.15 -6.99 -42.37
N PRO A 309 26.49 -6.99 -42.54
CA PRO A 309 27.25 -5.77 -42.82
C PRO A 309 26.77 -5.03 -44.09
N LYS A 310 26.09 -5.74 -45.00
CA LYS A 310 25.61 -5.21 -46.28
C LYS A 310 24.52 -4.17 -46.15
N PHE A 311 23.73 -4.20 -45.08
CA PHE A 311 22.53 -3.39 -44.95
C PHE A 311 22.70 -2.13 -44.09
N GLN A 312 23.85 -1.99 -43.40
CA GLN A 312 24.19 -0.85 -42.52
C GLN A 312 23.03 -0.41 -41.59
N SER A 313 22.11 -1.30 -41.27
CA SER A 313 21.00 -1.02 -40.37
C SER A 313 21.49 -0.99 -38.92
N ARG A 314 20.77 -0.28 -38.06
CA ARG A 314 20.98 -0.34 -36.61
C ARG A 314 20.86 -1.79 -36.12
N SER A 315 21.72 -2.17 -35.18
CA SER A 315 21.65 -3.49 -34.51
C SER A 315 20.29 -3.73 -33.83
N ASP A 316 19.61 -2.63 -33.48
CA ASP A 316 18.30 -2.62 -32.83
C ASP A 316 17.25 -3.40 -33.65
N TYR A 317 17.28 -3.31 -34.99
CA TYR A 317 16.37 -4.09 -35.85
C TYR A 317 16.47 -5.60 -35.61
N ALA A 318 17.69 -6.14 -35.57
CA ALA A 318 17.89 -7.56 -35.37
C ALA A 318 17.38 -8.00 -33.99
N GLN A 319 17.67 -7.21 -32.94
CA GLN A 319 17.22 -7.49 -31.58
C GLN A 319 15.70 -7.50 -31.47
N ILE A 320 15.03 -6.47 -31.99
CA ILE A 320 13.57 -6.32 -31.95
C ILE A 320 12.90 -7.42 -32.78
N LEU A 321 13.45 -7.79 -33.95
CA LEU A 321 12.92 -8.89 -34.76
C LEU A 321 13.08 -10.25 -34.08
N THR A 322 14.18 -10.48 -33.37
CA THR A 322 14.36 -11.69 -32.55
C THR A 322 13.33 -11.75 -31.43
N ALA A 323 13.14 -10.65 -30.69
CA ALA A 323 12.11 -10.55 -29.64
C ALA A 323 10.69 -10.75 -30.21
N TYR A 324 10.39 -10.15 -31.36
CA TYR A 324 9.13 -10.35 -32.07
C TYR A 324 8.86 -11.84 -32.34
N VAL A 325 9.86 -12.57 -32.85
CA VAL A 325 9.74 -14.00 -33.14
C VAL A 325 9.61 -14.85 -31.88
N GLU A 326 10.27 -14.46 -30.79
CA GLU A 326 10.15 -15.11 -29.48
C GLU A 326 8.72 -15.01 -28.95
N TRP A 327 8.11 -13.83 -29.04
CA TRP A 327 6.75 -13.59 -28.56
C TRP A 327 5.66 -14.10 -29.50
N LEU A 328 5.90 -14.14 -30.81
CA LEU A 328 4.89 -14.53 -31.78
C LEU A 328 4.40 -15.98 -31.50
N PRO A 329 3.08 -16.23 -31.40
CA PRO A 329 2.57 -17.59 -31.22
C PRO A 329 3.12 -18.58 -32.26
N THR A 330 3.56 -19.76 -31.82
CA THR A 330 3.97 -20.87 -32.71
C THR A 330 2.81 -21.80 -33.01
N GLU A 331 1.97 -22.02 -32.00
CA GLU A 331 0.80 -22.88 -32.01
C GLU A 331 -0.30 -22.21 -31.17
N ILE A 332 -1.51 -22.77 -31.18
CA ILE A 332 -2.60 -22.25 -30.35
C ILE A 332 -2.22 -22.41 -28.88
N GLY A 333 -2.22 -21.31 -28.13
CA GLY A 333 -1.82 -21.33 -26.74
C GLY A 333 -0.31 -21.39 -26.54
N THR A 334 0.48 -20.78 -27.42
CA THR A 334 1.89 -20.47 -27.13
C THR A 334 2.19 -19.00 -27.45
N GLY A 335 3.28 -18.47 -26.90
CA GLY A 335 3.68 -17.08 -27.11
C GLY A 335 2.71 -16.07 -26.49
N ASN A 336 2.83 -14.81 -26.91
CA ASN A 336 1.97 -13.70 -26.51
C ASN A 336 1.86 -12.68 -27.65
N MET A 337 0.72 -12.70 -28.35
CA MET A 337 0.51 -11.83 -29.52
C MET A 337 0.52 -10.34 -29.15
N LEU A 338 0.17 -9.94 -27.93
CA LEU A 338 0.23 -8.54 -27.52
C LEU A 338 1.67 -8.06 -27.33
N LEU A 339 2.55 -8.90 -26.79
CA LEU A 339 3.98 -8.58 -26.72
C LEU A 339 4.60 -8.54 -28.11
N ALA A 340 4.27 -9.51 -28.97
CA ALA A 340 4.67 -9.47 -30.38
C ALA A 340 4.14 -8.21 -31.11
N ASP A 341 2.92 -7.78 -30.81
CA ASP A 341 2.36 -6.52 -31.34
C ASP A 341 3.12 -5.28 -30.84
N GLY A 342 3.51 -5.27 -29.57
CA GLY A 342 4.41 -4.26 -29.02
C GLY A 342 5.70 -4.16 -29.82
N GLU A 343 6.38 -5.29 -30.07
CA GLU A 343 7.60 -5.31 -30.88
C GLU A 343 7.36 -4.88 -32.34
N ALA A 344 6.23 -5.26 -32.94
CA ALA A 344 5.87 -4.82 -34.29
C ALA A 344 5.67 -3.29 -34.35
N ARG A 345 5.06 -2.68 -33.33
CA ARG A 345 4.93 -1.21 -33.24
C ARG A 345 6.28 -0.53 -33.01
N THR A 346 7.14 -1.11 -32.19
CA THR A 346 8.52 -0.66 -32.00
C THR A 346 9.28 -0.67 -33.33
N LEU A 347 9.16 -1.75 -34.13
CA LEU A 347 9.69 -1.81 -35.49
C LEU A 347 9.10 -0.73 -36.40
N ASN A 348 7.81 -0.45 -36.30
CA ASN A 348 7.15 0.58 -37.11
C ASN A 348 7.67 1.99 -36.79
N LYS A 349 7.89 2.28 -35.50
CA LYS A 349 8.50 3.54 -35.05
C LYS A 349 9.94 3.67 -35.51
N LEU A 350 10.73 2.61 -35.38
CA LEU A 350 12.12 2.58 -35.85
C LEU A 350 12.19 2.75 -37.38
N PHE A 351 11.29 2.09 -38.12
CA PHE A 351 11.14 2.28 -39.57
C PHE A 351 10.78 3.73 -39.91
N THR A 352 9.88 4.35 -39.17
CA THR A 352 9.55 5.77 -39.37
C THR A 352 10.77 6.68 -39.13
N ALA A 353 11.54 6.41 -38.07
CA ALA A 353 12.74 7.18 -37.74
C ALA A 353 13.86 7.03 -38.78
N ASP A 354 14.02 5.82 -39.34
CA ASP A 354 15.08 5.48 -40.29
C ASP A 354 14.59 5.49 -41.76
N GLU A 355 13.35 5.92 -42.06
CA GLU A 355 12.77 5.97 -43.41
C GLU A 355 13.74 6.60 -44.45
N PRO A 356 14.43 7.72 -44.16
CA PRO A 356 15.31 8.34 -45.14
C PRO A 356 16.61 7.57 -45.38
N ILE A 357 17.03 6.67 -44.48
CA ILE A 357 18.35 6.01 -44.56
C ILE A 357 18.28 4.51 -44.83
N LEU A 358 17.11 3.90 -44.64
CA LEU A 358 16.93 2.47 -44.90
C LEU A 358 17.10 2.12 -46.37
N SER A 359 17.74 0.98 -46.63
CA SER A 359 17.84 0.47 -47.99
C SER A 359 16.44 0.11 -48.52
N PRO A 360 16.11 0.45 -49.78
CA PRO A 360 14.78 0.17 -50.33
C PRO A 360 14.39 -1.31 -50.27
N ALA A 361 15.37 -2.22 -50.42
CA ALA A 361 15.13 -3.65 -50.35
C ALA A 361 14.75 -4.13 -48.93
N PHE A 362 15.38 -3.56 -47.89
CA PHE A 362 15.04 -3.88 -46.51
C PHE A 362 13.70 -3.23 -46.12
N ALA A 363 13.51 -1.95 -46.45
CA ALA A 363 12.28 -1.20 -46.20
C ALA A 363 11.05 -1.90 -46.79
N SER A 364 11.11 -2.37 -48.04
CA SER A 364 10.03 -3.13 -48.66
C SER A 364 9.70 -4.42 -47.91
N LYS A 365 10.72 -5.18 -47.49
CA LYS A 365 10.51 -6.43 -46.76
C LYS A 365 9.92 -6.18 -45.37
N LEU A 366 10.37 -5.13 -44.70
CA LEU A 366 9.85 -4.73 -43.38
C LEU A 366 8.41 -4.24 -43.49
N ALA A 367 8.07 -3.44 -44.50
CA ALA A 367 6.69 -3.01 -44.75
C ALA A 367 5.74 -4.21 -44.88
N VAL A 368 6.11 -5.23 -45.67
CA VAL A 368 5.29 -6.43 -45.85
C VAL A 368 5.16 -7.24 -44.56
N LEU A 369 6.22 -7.36 -43.75
CA LEU A 369 6.11 -8.01 -42.43
C LEU A 369 5.09 -7.29 -41.54
N LEU A 370 5.14 -5.95 -41.50
CA LEU A 370 4.23 -5.16 -40.67
C LEU A 370 2.78 -5.22 -41.19
N GLU A 371 2.56 -5.26 -42.50
CA GLU A 371 1.25 -5.50 -43.10
C GLU A 371 0.69 -6.89 -42.74
N ASP A 372 1.51 -7.94 -42.87
CA ASP A 372 1.14 -9.30 -42.51
C ASP A 372 0.79 -9.38 -41.00
N HIS A 373 1.56 -8.69 -40.14
CA HIS A 373 1.30 -8.59 -38.71
C HIS A 373 -0.02 -7.85 -38.41
N ILE A 374 -0.29 -6.73 -39.08
CA ILE A 374 -1.58 -6.02 -38.94
C ILE A 374 -2.73 -6.95 -39.30
N GLY A 375 -2.58 -7.77 -40.35
CA GLY A 375 -3.53 -8.81 -40.72
C GLY A 375 -3.76 -9.84 -39.60
N LEU A 376 -2.70 -10.26 -38.89
CA LEU A 376 -2.81 -11.19 -37.77
C LEU A 376 -3.70 -10.67 -36.62
N ARG A 377 -3.74 -9.35 -36.38
CA ARG A 377 -4.55 -8.77 -35.30
C ARG A 377 -6.04 -9.10 -35.41
N SER A 378 -6.54 -9.37 -36.62
CA SER A 378 -7.93 -9.80 -36.83
C SER A 378 -8.30 -11.10 -36.09
N PHE A 379 -7.31 -11.94 -35.79
CA PHE A 379 -7.49 -13.15 -34.99
C PHE A 379 -7.39 -12.90 -33.48
N TYR A 380 -7.03 -11.70 -33.03
CA TYR A 380 -6.76 -11.38 -31.62
C TYR A 380 -7.47 -10.10 -31.18
N PRO A 381 -8.81 -10.12 -31.05
CA PRO A 381 -9.61 -8.94 -30.72
C PRO A 381 -9.26 -8.32 -29.35
N GLU A 382 -8.63 -9.08 -28.45
CA GLU A 382 -8.16 -8.57 -27.16
C GLU A 382 -7.07 -7.50 -27.29
N ILE A 383 -6.30 -7.49 -28.39
CA ILE A 383 -5.28 -6.46 -28.65
C ILE A 383 -5.93 -5.08 -28.77
N GLU A 384 -7.02 -4.99 -29.54
CA GLU A 384 -7.75 -3.74 -29.72
C GLU A 384 -8.39 -3.28 -28.40
N LYS A 385 -8.98 -4.21 -27.63
CA LYS A 385 -9.53 -3.90 -26.30
C LYS A 385 -8.46 -3.36 -25.35
N HIS A 386 -7.27 -3.96 -25.35
CA HIS A 386 -6.13 -3.51 -24.54
C HIS A 386 -5.74 -2.07 -24.89
N TYR A 387 -5.46 -1.79 -26.17
CA TYR A 387 -5.06 -0.45 -26.59
C TYR A 387 -6.18 0.57 -26.43
N HIS A 388 -7.43 0.16 -26.60
CA HIS A 388 -8.57 1.01 -26.28
C HIS A 388 -8.56 1.40 -24.80
N ALA A 389 -8.43 0.43 -23.88
CA ALA A 389 -8.33 0.68 -22.45
C ALA A 389 -7.16 1.61 -22.09
N VAL A 390 -5.99 1.41 -22.71
CA VAL A 390 -4.83 2.30 -22.52
C VAL A 390 -5.08 3.71 -23.05
N SER A 391 -5.73 3.84 -24.21
CA SER A 391 -5.99 5.13 -24.87
C SER A 391 -6.98 6.01 -24.10
N ILE A 392 -8.03 5.40 -23.52
CA ILE A 392 -9.01 6.11 -22.69
C ILE A 392 -8.50 6.34 -21.26
N GLY A 393 -7.48 5.58 -20.85
CA GLY A 393 -6.86 5.67 -19.53
C GLY A 393 -6.22 7.02 -19.26
N ARG A 394 -6.51 7.58 -18.08
CA ARG A 394 -5.91 8.82 -17.61
C ARG A 394 -4.79 8.50 -16.62
N LEU A 395 -3.57 8.91 -16.95
CA LEU A 395 -2.44 8.82 -16.03
C LEU A 395 -2.49 10.03 -15.10
N VAL A 396 -3.27 9.93 -14.02
CA VAL A 396 -3.38 10.99 -13.00
C VAL A 396 -2.09 11.07 -12.19
N LYS A 397 -1.50 9.91 -11.89
CA LYS A 397 -0.23 9.75 -11.18
C LYS A 397 0.62 8.69 -11.88
N PRO A 398 1.96 8.83 -11.87
CA PRO A 398 2.84 7.76 -12.33
C PRO A 398 2.72 6.53 -11.44
N LEU A 399 2.97 5.35 -12.01
CA LEU A 399 3.04 4.10 -11.26
C LEU A 399 4.18 4.18 -10.23
N ALA A 400 3.90 3.77 -8.99
CA ALA A 400 4.86 3.81 -7.88
C ALA A 400 6.05 2.85 -8.13
N ARG A 401 7.19 3.41 -8.54
CA ARG A 401 8.36 2.63 -9.00
C ARG A 401 8.96 1.76 -7.89
N ASP A 402 9.06 2.31 -6.69
CA ASP A 402 9.52 1.62 -5.48
C ASP A 402 8.65 0.40 -5.15
N ALA A 403 7.33 0.54 -5.28
CA ALA A 403 6.38 -0.56 -5.10
C ALA A 403 6.56 -1.65 -6.17
N VAL A 404 6.77 -1.25 -7.43
CA VAL A 404 7.05 -2.19 -8.53
C VAL A 404 8.32 -2.99 -8.26
N GLU A 405 9.42 -2.30 -7.96
CA GLU A 405 10.72 -2.92 -7.70
C GLU A 405 10.69 -3.82 -6.45
N ALA A 406 9.93 -3.46 -5.42
CA ALA A 406 9.72 -4.29 -4.24
C ALA A 406 8.93 -5.58 -4.58
N ILE A 407 7.83 -5.48 -5.32
CA ILE A 407 7.04 -6.65 -5.75
C ILE A 407 7.88 -7.58 -6.61
N GLN A 408 8.66 -7.05 -7.56
CA GLN A 408 9.56 -7.85 -8.39
C GLN A 408 10.58 -8.65 -7.56
N ARG A 409 11.26 -7.99 -6.61
CA ARG A 409 12.21 -8.66 -5.70
C ARG A 409 11.53 -9.76 -4.90
N ILE A 410 10.29 -9.55 -4.45
CA ILE A 410 9.53 -10.57 -3.72
C ILE A 410 9.18 -11.75 -4.64
N ILE A 411 8.74 -11.49 -5.88
CA ILE A 411 8.46 -12.55 -6.87
C ILE A 411 9.71 -13.40 -7.06
N HIS A 412 10.86 -12.79 -7.38
CA HIS A 412 12.13 -13.50 -7.52
C HIS A 412 12.53 -14.29 -6.27
N ALA A 413 12.44 -13.69 -5.09
CA ALA A 413 12.81 -14.33 -3.83
C ALA A 413 11.88 -15.49 -3.42
N GLN A 414 10.66 -15.54 -3.96
CA GLN A 414 9.67 -16.58 -3.68
C GLN A 414 9.51 -17.56 -4.86
N THR A 415 10.36 -17.46 -5.89
CA THR A 415 10.50 -18.46 -6.96
C THR A 415 11.58 -19.49 -6.57
N PRO A 416 11.33 -20.80 -6.64
CA PRO A 416 10.14 -21.45 -7.17
C PRO A 416 9.11 -21.84 -6.08
N GLU A 417 9.24 -21.35 -4.85
CA GLU A 417 8.40 -21.83 -3.72
C GLU A 417 6.90 -21.55 -3.94
N VAL A 418 6.55 -20.29 -4.20
CA VAL A 418 5.18 -19.83 -4.43
C VAL A 418 4.94 -19.49 -5.90
N PHE A 419 5.95 -18.92 -6.55
CA PHE A 419 5.88 -18.55 -7.95
C PHE A 419 6.55 -19.61 -8.82
N ASP A 420 6.00 -19.85 -10.00
CA ASP A 420 6.60 -20.71 -11.00
C ASP A 420 7.73 -19.98 -11.74
N GLU A 421 8.72 -20.72 -12.26
CA GLU A 421 9.88 -20.16 -12.95
C GLU A 421 9.50 -19.36 -14.21
N THR A 422 8.30 -19.58 -14.74
CA THR A 422 7.75 -18.83 -15.87
C THR A 422 7.35 -17.40 -15.53
N LEU A 423 7.09 -17.06 -14.26
CA LEU A 423 6.55 -15.75 -13.90
C LEU A 423 7.60 -14.65 -13.88
N SER A 424 8.76 -14.88 -13.25
CA SER A 424 9.79 -13.85 -13.12
C SER A 424 10.24 -13.26 -14.47
N PRO A 425 10.57 -14.08 -15.50
CA PRO A 425 10.97 -13.55 -16.81
C PRO A 425 9.88 -12.69 -17.47
N ALA A 426 8.61 -13.10 -17.35
CA ALA A 426 7.49 -12.36 -17.93
C ALA A 426 7.30 -10.98 -17.26
N ILE A 427 7.49 -10.90 -15.95
CA ILE A 427 7.43 -9.64 -15.20
C ILE A 427 8.65 -8.77 -15.53
N ASP A 428 9.86 -9.35 -15.57
CA ASP A 428 11.08 -8.61 -15.90
C ASP A 428 10.96 -7.97 -17.29
N GLU A 429 10.49 -8.72 -18.28
CA GLU A 429 10.23 -8.20 -19.62
C GLU A 429 9.28 -7.01 -19.60
N ALA A 430 8.14 -7.15 -18.92
CA ALA A 430 7.14 -6.10 -18.83
C ALA A 430 7.66 -4.82 -18.14
N THR A 431 8.78 -4.90 -17.42
CA THR A 431 9.44 -3.76 -16.75
C THR A 431 10.70 -3.22 -17.45
N LYS A 432 11.23 -3.85 -18.51
CA LYS A 432 12.40 -3.33 -19.29
C LYS A 432 12.18 -1.97 -19.99
N PRO A 433 12.81 -0.86 -19.59
CA PRO A 433 12.50 0.48 -20.11
C PRO A 433 12.36 0.51 -21.63
N GLU A 434 11.38 1.26 -22.14
CA GLU A 434 11.23 1.40 -23.58
C GLU A 434 12.45 2.06 -24.20
N GLN A 435 12.82 1.55 -25.37
CA GLN A 435 13.87 2.14 -26.19
C GLN A 435 13.28 3.35 -26.93
N ASP A 436 13.81 4.53 -26.64
CA ASP A 436 13.51 5.74 -27.40
C ASP A 436 14.43 5.80 -28.63
N PHE A 437 13.83 5.69 -29.82
CA PHE A 437 14.56 5.79 -31.09
C PHE A 437 14.54 7.22 -31.58
N LYS A 438 15.62 7.96 -31.31
CA LYS A 438 15.82 9.27 -31.91
C LYS A 438 16.09 9.14 -33.40
N ALA A 439 15.35 9.93 -34.19
CA ALA A 439 15.65 10.13 -35.60
C ALA A 439 17.02 10.79 -35.77
N LEU A 440 17.67 10.53 -36.90
CA LEU A 440 18.94 11.18 -37.25
C LEU A 440 18.75 12.70 -37.43
N PRO A 441 19.78 13.51 -37.14
CA PRO A 441 19.77 14.95 -37.41
C PRO A 441 19.49 15.23 -38.89
N ALA A 442 18.75 16.30 -39.18
CA ALA A 442 18.36 16.66 -40.55
C ALA A 442 19.55 16.86 -41.50
N GLU A 443 20.72 17.22 -40.96
CA GLU A 443 21.97 17.43 -41.69
C GLU A 443 22.56 16.13 -42.27
N ASP A 444 22.23 14.98 -41.67
CA ASP A 444 22.72 13.66 -42.06
C ASP A 444 21.73 12.90 -42.95
N LEU A 445 20.55 13.47 -43.20
CA LEU A 445 19.51 12.81 -43.99
C LEU A 445 19.75 13.00 -45.50
N PRO A 446 19.66 11.92 -46.31
CA PRO A 446 19.67 12.07 -47.76
C PRO A 446 18.40 12.79 -48.25
N PRO A 447 18.41 13.30 -49.50
CA PRO A 447 17.24 13.96 -50.08
C PRO A 447 16.00 13.08 -50.04
N ALA A 448 14.84 13.68 -49.75
CA ALA A 448 13.57 12.97 -49.70
C ALA A 448 13.26 12.28 -51.04
N ASP A 449 12.97 10.98 -50.99
CA ASP A 449 12.61 10.17 -52.14
C ASP A 449 11.19 9.62 -51.96
N ALA A 450 10.25 10.17 -52.71
CA ALA A 450 8.84 9.81 -52.63
C ALA A 450 8.53 8.37 -53.08
N THR A 451 9.47 7.70 -53.75
CA THR A 451 9.30 6.33 -54.23
C THR A 451 9.71 5.28 -53.20
N ARG A 452 10.26 5.70 -52.06
CA ARG A 452 10.68 4.77 -51.02
C ARG A 452 9.49 4.10 -50.34
N PRO A 453 9.62 2.80 -50.00
CA PRO A 453 8.64 2.12 -49.17
C PRO A 453 8.49 2.82 -47.83
N LYS A 454 7.25 3.00 -47.40
CA LYS A 454 6.90 3.65 -46.13
C LYS A 454 6.40 2.62 -45.12
N PRO A 455 6.54 2.89 -43.82
CA PRO A 455 5.86 2.10 -42.80
C PRO A 455 4.34 2.06 -43.08
N PRO A 456 3.69 0.89 -42.99
CA PRO A 456 2.24 0.82 -43.12
C PRO A 456 1.59 1.57 -41.96
N LYS A 457 0.46 2.23 -42.27
CA LYS A 457 -0.31 2.96 -41.25
C LYS A 457 -0.93 1.96 -40.28
N ASP A 458 -0.61 2.11 -38.99
CA ASP A 458 -1.24 1.32 -37.94
C ASP A 458 -2.73 1.71 -37.80
N PRO A 459 -3.68 0.75 -37.90
CA PRO A 459 -5.11 1.05 -37.75
C PRO A 459 -5.51 1.43 -36.31
N ILE A 460 -4.71 1.04 -35.31
CA ILE A 460 -4.95 1.36 -33.90
C ILE A 460 -4.07 2.56 -33.56
N ALA A 461 -4.71 3.66 -33.12
CA ALA A 461 -4.01 4.89 -32.72
C ALA A 461 -2.85 4.60 -31.76
N ASP A 462 -1.77 5.36 -31.90
CA ASP A 462 -0.61 5.24 -31.02
C ASP A 462 -1.05 5.46 -29.57
N ALA A 463 -1.02 4.37 -28.80
CA ALA A 463 -1.18 4.45 -27.37
C ALA A 463 0.10 5.05 -26.78
N ASP A 464 -0.06 5.89 -25.75
CA ASP A 464 1.06 6.36 -24.94
C ASP A 464 1.81 5.13 -24.41
N PRO A 465 3.07 4.94 -24.81
CA PRO A 465 3.78 3.70 -24.52
C PRO A 465 4.03 3.53 -23.01
N GLN A 466 4.33 4.64 -22.31
CA GLN A 466 4.48 4.65 -20.86
C GLN A 466 3.17 4.25 -20.16
N LYS A 467 2.02 4.70 -20.66
CA LYS A 467 0.71 4.27 -20.13
C LYS A 467 0.47 2.78 -20.36
N SER A 468 0.73 2.28 -21.58
CA SER A 468 0.53 0.88 -21.94
C SER A 468 1.30 -0.04 -21.00
N ARG A 469 2.58 0.26 -20.81
CA ARG A 469 3.46 -0.44 -19.88
C ARG A 469 3.00 -0.36 -18.43
N SER A 470 2.70 0.84 -17.95
CA SER A 470 2.25 1.01 -16.56
C SER A 470 0.99 0.18 -16.30
N TYR A 471 0.08 0.14 -17.28
CA TYR A 471 -1.12 -0.69 -17.23
C TYR A 471 -0.80 -2.20 -17.29
N ILE A 472 0.10 -2.66 -18.15
CA ILE A 472 0.56 -4.07 -18.21
C ILE A 472 1.10 -4.53 -16.85
N ILE A 473 2.03 -3.77 -16.27
CA ILE A 473 2.67 -4.09 -14.99
C ILE A 473 1.63 -4.11 -13.86
N ALA A 474 0.83 -3.05 -13.77
CA ALA A 474 -0.15 -2.92 -12.70
C ALA A 474 -1.24 -4.00 -12.79
N SER A 475 -1.75 -4.30 -13.99
CA SER A 475 -2.75 -5.36 -14.20
C SER A 475 -2.20 -6.75 -13.88
N ALA A 476 -0.93 -7.03 -14.20
CA ALA A 476 -0.25 -8.26 -13.81
C ALA A 476 -0.14 -8.41 -12.28
N PHE A 477 0.29 -7.36 -11.58
CA PHE A 477 0.39 -7.38 -10.11
C PHE A 477 -0.98 -7.46 -9.43
N ASN A 478 -1.99 -6.76 -9.96
CA ASN A 478 -3.37 -6.90 -9.52
C ASN A 478 -3.87 -8.35 -9.65
N ARG A 479 -3.51 -9.03 -10.75
CA ARG A 479 -3.85 -10.44 -10.94
C ARG A 479 -3.14 -11.35 -9.95
N ILE A 480 -1.83 -11.17 -9.72
CA ILE A 480 -1.08 -11.91 -8.70
C ILE A 480 -1.73 -11.74 -7.33
N TRP A 481 -2.05 -10.50 -6.96
CA TRP A 481 -2.65 -10.17 -5.69
C TRP A 481 -4.03 -10.80 -5.51
N TRP A 482 -4.87 -10.77 -6.55
CA TRP A 482 -6.18 -11.44 -6.54
C TRP A 482 -6.04 -12.94 -6.28
N ILE A 483 -5.07 -13.61 -6.90
CA ILE A 483 -4.82 -15.05 -6.69
C ILE A 483 -4.36 -15.30 -5.25
N LEU A 484 -3.45 -14.48 -4.73
CA LEU A 484 -2.96 -14.55 -3.37
C LEU A 484 -4.10 -14.33 -2.35
N GLN A 485 -4.99 -13.36 -2.59
CA GLN A 485 -6.16 -13.10 -1.75
C GLN A 485 -7.13 -14.28 -1.71
N LYS A 486 -7.40 -14.94 -2.84
CA LYS A 486 -8.23 -16.15 -2.87
C LYS A 486 -7.54 -17.35 -2.24
N GLY A 487 -6.21 -17.39 -2.32
CA GLY A 487 -5.39 -18.45 -1.76
C GLY A 487 -5.34 -18.47 -0.24
N LYS A 488 -5.32 -17.29 0.41
CA LYS A 488 -5.15 -17.16 1.86
C LYS A 488 -6.26 -17.84 2.67
N GLU A 489 -7.45 -17.97 2.09
CA GLU A 489 -8.63 -18.58 2.74
C GLU A 489 -8.65 -20.11 2.63
N THR A 490 -7.76 -20.70 1.82
CA THR A 490 -7.70 -22.16 1.70
C THR A 490 -6.99 -22.76 2.92
N ALA A 491 -7.62 -23.75 3.57
CA ALA A 491 -7.04 -24.45 4.72
C ALA A 491 -5.68 -25.13 4.44
N GLN A 492 -5.33 -25.27 3.15
CA GLN A 492 -4.07 -25.84 2.65
C GLN A 492 -3.04 -24.78 2.22
N ALA A 493 -3.25 -23.50 2.51
CA ALA A 493 -2.26 -22.47 2.18
C ALA A 493 -0.94 -22.78 2.90
N ALA A 494 0.06 -23.23 2.13
CA ALA A 494 1.41 -23.48 2.61
C ALA A 494 1.98 -22.21 3.27
N GLU A 495 2.85 -22.39 4.26
CA GLU A 495 3.50 -21.30 5.00
C GLU A 495 4.11 -20.24 4.06
N GLY A 496 4.76 -20.69 2.98
CA GLY A 496 5.30 -19.82 1.92
C GLY A 496 4.27 -18.89 1.29
N TRP A 497 3.01 -19.34 1.13
CA TRP A 497 1.95 -18.53 0.54
C TRP A 497 1.49 -17.40 1.46
N ARG A 498 1.32 -17.69 2.76
CA ARG A 498 1.00 -16.66 3.77
C ARG A 498 2.15 -15.67 3.93
N ARG A 499 3.39 -16.17 3.96
CA ARG A 499 4.58 -15.32 3.98
C ARG A 499 4.63 -14.39 2.77
N THR A 500 4.46 -14.93 1.57
CA THR A 500 4.42 -14.15 0.32
C THR A 500 3.30 -13.12 0.33
N TYR A 501 2.10 -13.51 0.78
CA TYR A 501 0.97 -12.60 0.96
C TYR A 501 1.34 -11.39 1.83
N HIS A 502 1.94 -11.63 3.00
CA HIS A 502 2.36 -10.58 3.92
C HIS A 502 3.50 -9.72 3.36
N LEU A 503 4.41 -10.30 2.58
CA LEU A 503 5.48 -9.55 1.91
C LEU A 503 4.96 -8.63 0.80
N LEU A 504 3.98 -9.07 -0.01
CA LEU A 504 3.43 -8.25 -1.10
C LEU A 504 2.49 -7.14 -0.60
N ARG A 505 1.76 -7.40 0.50
CA ARG A 505 0.69 -6.52 0.99
C ARG A 505 1.09 -5.04 1.15
N PRO A 506 2.26 -4.67 1.71
CA PRO A 506 2.72 -3.28 1.81
C PRO A 506 2.84 -2.54 0.48
N HIS A 507 3.16 -3.27 -0.59
CA HIS A 507 3.53 -2.68 -1.87
C HIS A 507 2.37 -2.66 -2.86
N ILE A 508 1.32 -3.46 -2.63
CA ILE A 508 0.24 -3.61 -3.61
C ILE A 508 -0.77 -2.45 -3.59
N GLY A 509 -0.94 -1.77 -2.45
CA GLY A 509 -1.88 -0.65 -2.31
C GLY A 509 -1.72 0.43 -3.40
N PRO A 510 -0.52 1.02 -3.54
CA PRO A 510 -0.24 2.01 -4.59
C PRO A 510 -0.53 1.53 -6.02
N ILE A 511 -0.34 0.23 -6.30
CA ILE A 511 -0.61 -0.37 -7.62
C ILE A 511 -2.12 -0.47 -7.87
N ILE A 512 -2.89 -0.87 -6.86
CA ILE A 512 -4.35 -0.95 -6.94
C ILE A 512 -4.96 0.44 -7.10
N ASP A 513 -4.47 1.42 -6.34
CA ASP A 513 -4.96 2.80 -6.46
C ASP A 513 -4.63 3.40 -7.83
N PHE A 514 -3.44 3.13 -8.37
CA PHE A 514 -3.11 3.47 -9.75
C PHE A 514 -4.14 2.90 -10.75
N LEU A 515 -4.52 1.61 -10.65
CA LEU A 515 -5.51 1.01 -11.57
C LEU A 515 -6.91 1.62 -11.43
N ARG A 516 -7.34 1.94 -10.21
CA ARG A 516 -8.63 2.60 -9.96
C ARG A 516 -8.66 3.99 -10.58
N ASP A 517 -7.59 4.75 -10.40
CA ASP A 517 -7.44 6.09 -10.99
C ASP A 517 -7.33 6.03 -12.52
N PHE A 518 -6.68 4.98 -13.04
CA PHE A 518 -6.53 4.77 -14.48
C PHE A 518 -7.87 4.54 -15.19
N GLY A 519 -8.78 3.78 -14.58
CA GLY A 519 -10.08 3.40 -15.16
C GLY A 519 -11.26 4.34 -14.83
N SER A 520 -11.20 5.09 -13.72
CA SER A 520 -12.33 5.91 -13.22
C SER A 520 -12.64 7.18 -14.05
N GLY A 521 -11.89 7.44 -15.12
CA GLY A 521 -12.16 8.51 -16.07
C GLY A 521 -13.45 8.34 -16.92
N GLY A 522 -14.10 7.18 -16.87
CA GLY A 522 -15.41 6.93 -17.49
C GLY A 522 -16.45 6.56 -16.44
N HIS A 523 -17.52 7.35 -16.31
CA HIS A 523 -18.60 7.09 -15.36
C HIS A 523 -19.23 5.69 -15.55
N GLY A 524 -19.03 4.79 -14.58
CA GLY A 524 -20.00 3.80 -14.07
C GLY A 524 -20.63 2.75 -15.02
N GLY A 525 -20.45 2.86 -16.33
CA GLY A 525 -20.76 1.82 -17.30
C GLY A 525 -19.46 1.09 -17.64
N GLY A 526 -19.49 -0.24 -17.70
CA GLY A 526 -18.37 -1.00 -18.26
C GLY A 526 -17.93 -0.41 -19.61
N PRO A 527 -16.66 -0.62 -20.01
CA PRO A 527 -16.13 -0.01 -21.23
C PRO A 527 -17.10 -0.24 -22.39
N PRO A 528 -17.58 0.82 -23.06
CA PRO A 528 -18.45 0.64 -24.21
C PRO A 528 -17.73 -0.28 -25.19
N LEU A 529 -18.42 -1.32 -25.66
CA LEU A 529 -17.87 -2.21 -26.66
C LEU A 529 -17.37 -1.34 -27.83
N PRO A 530 -16.11 -1.52 -28.29
CA PRO A 530 -15.62 -0.77 -29.43
C PRO A 530 -16.56 -1.01 -30.61
N PRO A 531 -16.80 0.00 -31.46
CA PRO A 531 -17.58 -0.19 -32.68
C PRO A 531 -16.91 -1.29 -33.50
N THR A 532 -17.62 -2.39 -33.71
CA THR A 532 -17.13 -3.53 -34.49
C THR A 532 -16.74 -3.03 -35.88
N ILE A 533 -15.46 -3.13 -36.23
CA ILE A 533 -14.99 -2.83 -37.58
C ILE A 533 -15.46 -3.98 -38.48
N GLY A 534 -16.58 -3.76 -39.19
CA GLY A 534 -17.11 -4.69 -40.19
C GLY A 534 -18.57 -5.11 -39.93
N ALA A 535 -19.50 -4.23 -40.31
CA ALA A 535 -20.84 -4.58 -40.75
C ALA A 535 -21.10 -3.88 -42.09
#